data_AF-A0A5D2V8A0-F1
#
_entry.id   AF-A0A5D2V8A0-F1
#
_cell.length_a   1.000
_cell.length_b   1.000
_cell.length_c   1.000
_cell.angle_alpha   90.00
_cell.angle_beta   90.00
_cell.angle_gamma   90.00
#
_symmetry.space_group_name_H-M   'P 1'
#
loop_
_entity.id
_entity.type
_entity.pdbx_description
1 polymer ?
#
loop_
_entity_poly.entity_id
_entity_poly.type
_entity_poly.pdbx_seq_one_letter_code
_entity_poly.pdbx_strand_id
1 'polypeptide(L)'
;MTVVPLAIAVDPRYCRWRHQFSLFISHDPWFRPMAIQAARKYPNLAEYYQKNATKFWDNFYKRHKNKFFKDRHYLEKDWGQYFSDDANSANVKVLLEVGCGAGNTIFPLIAAYPELYVQACDISPHAIALVKSHAEFKEDRVNAFLCDVTVDNLLERINPSSVDVITLIFMLSAVSPHKMPSILQNIKRVLKPDGYVLLRDYAIGDFAQLASTL
;
A
#
# COMPACT_ATOMS: atom_id res chain seq x y z
N MET A 1 -9.41 -10.05 14.04
CA MET A 1 -8.98 -9.40 12.78
C MET A 1 -10.02 -9.73 11.72
N THR A 2 -10.92 -8.78 11.51
CA THR A 2 -11.91 -8.88 10.43
C THR A 2 -11.27 -8.28 9.19
N VAL A 3 -11.07 -9.09 8.15
CA VAL A 3 -10.64 -8.62 6.84
C VAL A 3 -11.89 -8.41 6.02
N VAL A 4 -12.10 -7.19 5.51
CA VAL A 4 -13.22 -6.89 4.62
C VAL A 4 -12.67 -6.82 3.18
N PRO A 5 -12.89 -7.87 2.37
CA PRO A 5 -12.41 -7.89 1.00
C PRO A 5 -13.36 -7.12 0.09
N LEU A 6 -12.83 -6.16 -0.68
CA LEU A 6 -13.50 -5.66 -1.88
C LEU A 6 -12.78 -6.29 -3.09
N ALA A 7 -13.21 -7.51 -3.44
CA ALA A 7 -12.63 -8.44 -4.41
C ALA A 7 -11.28 -9.08 -4.00
N ILE A 8 -11.32 -10.37 -3.64
CA ILE A 8 -10.10 -11.19 -3.47
C ILE A 8 -10.36 -12.58 -4.07
N ALA A 9 -9.61 -12.91 -5.12
CA ALA A 9 -9.33 -14.28 -5.53
C ALA A 9 -7.81 -14.40 -5.72
N VAL A 10 -7.12 -14.97 -4.73
CA VAL A 10 -5.68 -15.28 -4.81
C VAL A 10 -5.55 -16.75 -5.23
N ASP A 11 -5.46 -17.05 -6.53
CA ASP A 11 -5.04 -18.38 -6.99
C ASP A 11 -3.49 -18.42 -7.01
N PRO A 12 -2.85 -19.32 -6.24
CA PRO A 12 -1.39 -19.45 -6.22
C PRO A 12 -0.77 -19.83 -7.57
N ARG A 13 -1.54 -20.40 -8.52
CA ARG A 13 -1.09 -20.71 -9.90
C ARG A 13 -1.13 -19.49 -10.82
N TYR A 14 -1.86 -18.44 -10.43
CA TYR A 14 -2.07 -17.21 -11.20
C TYR A 14 -1.64 -15.95 -10.46
N CYS A 15 -0.83 -16.07 -9.40
CA CYS A 15 0.09 -15.02 -8.95
C CYS A 15 1.09 -14.69 -10.09
N ARG A 16 0.62 -14.08 -11.17
CA ARG A 16 1.47 -13.51 -12.23
C ARG A 16 2.08 -12.21 -11.73
N TRP A 17 3.02 -12.36 -10.80
CA TRP A 17 4.20 -11.49 -10.65
C TRP A 17 4.84 -11.16 -12.03
N ARG A 18 4.60 -12.00 -13.05
CA ARG A 18 5.06 -11.89 -14.44
C ARG A 18 4.20 -11.05 -15.40
N HIS A 19 2.96 -10.68 -15.09
CA HIS A 19 2.15 -9.89 -16.04
C HIS A 19 1.85 -8.49 -15.58
N GLN A 20 1.36 -8.19 -14.39
CA GLN A 20 1.12 -6.79 -14.05
C GLN A 20 2.38 -6.05 -13.58
N PHE A 21 3.23 -6.63 -12.71
CA PHE A 21 4.53 -6.01 -12.38
C PHE A 21 5.45 -5.92 -13.61
N SER A 22 5.39 -6.93 -14.49
CA SER A 22 6.11 -6.90 -15.77
C SER A 22 5.42 -6.02 -16.81
N LEU A 23 4.11 -5.78 -16.82
CA LEU A 23 3.47 -4.74 -17.66
C LEU A 23 3.82 -3.34 -17.13
N PHE A 24 3.78 -3.13 -15.81
CA PHE A 24 4.15 -1.89 -15.11
C PHE A 24 5.61 -1.48 -15.40
N ILE A 25 6.50 -2.46 -15.53
CA ILE A 25 7.94 -2.29 -15.85
C ILE A 25 8.22 -2.44 -17.37
N SER A 26 7.44 -3.19 -18.15
CA SER A 26 7.72 -3.40 -19.60
C SER A 26 7.08 -2.36 -20.52
N HIS A 27 6.08 -1.62 -20.05
CA HIS A 27 5.42 -0.57 -20.83
C HIS A 27 5.95 0.83 -20.49
N ASP A 28 6.68 1.01 -19.38
CA ASP A 28 7.53 2.19 -19.20
C ASP A 28 8.80 2.02 -20.08
N PRO A 29 9.06 2.94 -21.03
CA PRO A 29 10.19 2.84 -21.96
C PRO A 29 11.57 2.67 -21.29
N TRP A 30 11.71 2.99 -20.00
CA TRP A 30 12.97 2.94 -19.26
C TRP A 30 13.19 1.66 -18.46
N PHE A 31 12.11 1.02 -18.04
CA PHE A 31 12.18 -0.25 -17.35
C PHE A 31 12.26 -1.43 -18.34
N ARG A 32 11.85 -1.22 -19.60
CA ARG A 32 11.91 -2.19 -20.69
C ARG A 32 13.32 -2.73 -20.98
N PRO A 33 14.38 -1.90 -21.11
CA PRO A 33 15.76 -2.37 -21.30
C PRO A 33 16.28 -3.12 -20.06
N MET A 34 15.94 -2.66 -18.85
CA MET A 34 16.37 -3.29 -17.59
C MET A 34 15.69 -4.64 -17.37
N ALA A 35 14.41 -4.79 -17.69
CA ALA A 35 13.68 -6.05 -17.58
C ALA A 35 14.19 -7.10 -18.58
N ILE A 36 14.50 -6.70 -19.82
CA ILE A 36 15.09 -7.57 -20.85
C ILE A 36 16.51 -8.01 -20.43
N GLN A 37 17.31 -7.11 -19.87
CA GLN A 37 18.66 -7.41 -19.40
C GLN A 37 18.67 -8.25 -18.11
N ALA A 38 17.73 -8.01 -17.18
CA ALA A 38 17.56 -8.78 -15.96
C ALA A 38 17.01 -10.20 -16.23
N ALA A 39 16.07 -10.35 -17.17
CA ALA A 39 15.55 -11.65 -17.58
C ALA A 39 16.62 -12.56 -18.23
N ARG A 40 17.68 -11.96 -18.81
CA ARG A 40 18.84 -12.69 -19.35
C ARG A 40 19.89 -13.05 -18.29
N LYS A 41 19.92 -12.35 -17.15
CA LYS A 41 20.96 -12.47 -16.12
C LYS A 41 20.50 -13.22 -14.86
N TYR A 42 19.20 -13.27 -14.58
CA TYR A 42 18.64 -13.87 -13.36
C TYR A 42 17.58 -14.93 -13.70
N PRO A 43 17.79 -16.21 -13.33
CA PRO A 43 16.82 -17.28 -13.60
C PRO A 43 15.50 -17.10 -12.82
N ASN A 44 15.52 -16.33 -11.73
CA ASN A 44 14.34 -15.96 -10.95
C ASN A 44 14.16 -14.43 -10.86
N LEU A 45 13.46 -13.88 -11.86
CA LEU A 45 13.22 -12.44 -11.97
C LEU A 45 12.38 -11.88 -10.80
N ALA A 46 11.47 -12.68 -10.22
CA ALA A 46 10.65 -12.25 -9.08
C ALA A 46 11.51 -12.03 -7.83
N GLU A 47 12.44 -12.95 -7.56
CA GLU A 47 13.37 -12.82 -6.44
C GLU A 47 14.31 -11.61 -6.61
N TYR A 48 14.76 -11.34 -7.84
CA TYR A 48 15.57 -10.15 -8.13
C TYR A 48 14.81 -8.85 -7.81
N TYR A 49 13.57 -8.72 -8.28
CA TYR A 49 12.74 -7.54 -8.00
C TYR A 49 12.43 -7.41 -6.51
N GLN A 50 12.16 -8.52 -5.84
CA GLN A 50 11.90 -8.53 -4.40
C GLN A 50 13.12 -8.09 -3.58
N LYS A 51 14.32 -8.59 -3.92
CA LYS A 51 15.58 -8.18 -3.26
C LYS A 51 15.94 -6.70 -3.48
N ASN A 52 15.44 -6.11 -4.57
CA ASN A 52 15.72 -4.74 -4.95
C ASN A 52 14.48 -3.83 -4.85
N ALA A 53 13.43 -4.27 -4.12
CA ALA A 53 12.14 -3.59 -4.09
C ALA A 53 12.26 -2.13 -3.64
N THR A 54 13.01 -1.88 -2.55
CA THR A 54 13.32 -0.53 -2.06
C THR A 54 13.87 0.35 -3.18
N LYS A 55 14.90 -0.11 -3.90
CA LYS A 55 15.51 0.65 -5.00
C LYS A 55 14.53 0.94 -6.12
N PHE A 56 13.68 -0.02 -6.48
CA PHE A 56 12.73 0.17 -7.59
C PHE A 56 11.61 1.14 -7.23
N TRP A 57 11.01 0.99 -6.05
CA TRP A 57 9.98 1.92 -5.58
C TRP A 57 10.53 3.32 -5.32
N ASP A 58 11.73 3.42 -4.76
CA ASP A 58 12.38 4.71 -4.53
C ASP A 58 12.67 5.46 -5.83
N ASN A 59 13.23 4.76 -6.84
CA ASN A 59 13.43 5.35 -8.16
C ASN A 59 12.11 5.73 -8.86
N PHE A 60 11.07 4.92 -8.68
CA PHE A 60 9.74 5.22 -9.21
C PHE A 60 9.21 6.55 -8.64
N TYR A 61 9.21 6.71 -7.32
CA TYR A 61 8.72 7.95 -6.69
C TYR A 61 9.62 9.15 -6.95
N LYS A 62 10.94 8.96 -7.06
CA LYS A 62 11.88 10.00 -7.50
C LYS A 62 11.53 10.53 -8.90
N ARG A 63 11.14 9.64 -9.81
CA ARG A 63 10.83 9.97 -11.22
C ARG A 63 9.44 10.56 -11.38
N HIS A 64 8.43 9.89 -10.83
CA HIS A 64 7.02 10.21 -11.11
C HIS A 64 6.40 11.17 -10.08
N LYS A 65 7.05 11.35 -8.92
CA LYS A 65 6.53 12.18 -7.82
C LYS A 65 5.10 11.73 -7.45
N ASN A 66 4.17 12.67 -7.35
CA ASN A 66 2.76 12.45 -7.06
C ASN A 66 1.86 12.38 -8.32
N LYS A 67 2.43 12.26 -9.53
CA LYS A 67 1.67 12.43 -10.78
C LYS A 67 1.18 11.13 -11.41
N PHE A 68 1.62 9.98 -10.91
CA PHE A 68 1.31 8.68 -11.53
C PHE A 68 -0.02 8.12 -11.04
N PHE A 69 -0.21 8.02 -9.72
CA PHE A 69 -1.44 7.54 -9.13
C PHE A 69 -2.42 8.69 -8.93
N LYS A 70 -3.71 8.41 -9.14
CA LYS A 70 -4.79 9.35 -8.86
C LYS A 70 -5.20 9.25 -7.39
N ASP A 71 -5.71 10.35 -6.89
CA ASP A 71 -6.34 10.42 -5.57
C ASP A 71 -7.55 9.49 -5.47
N ARG A 72 -7.64 8.78 -4.34
CA ARG A 72 -8.57 7.66 -4.15
C ARG A 72 -9.89 8.12 -3.51
N HIS A 73 -10.51 9.16 -4.05
CA HIS A 73 -11.78 9.70 -3.54
C HIS A 73 -12.92 8.67 -3.45
N TYR A 74 -12.86 7.59 -4.25
CA TYR A 74 -13.85 6.50 -4.18
C TYR A 74 -13.88 5.75 -2.84
N LEU A 75 -12.83 5.86 -2.02
CA LEU A 75 -12.76 5.17 -0.72
C LEU A 75 -13.78 5.70 0.27
N GLU A 76 -14.17 6.97 0.16
CA GLU A 76 -15.25 7.54 0.96
C GLU A 76 -16.57 6.79 0.70
N LYS A 77 -16.88 6.54 -0.57
CA LYS A 77 -18.06 5.78 -0.97
C LYS A 77 -17.96 4.30 -0.58
N ASP A 78 -16.81 3.68 -0.81
CA ASP A 78 -16.65 2.23 -0.62
C ASP A 78 -16.56 1.87 0.87
N TRP A 79 -15.89 2.69 1.68
CA TRP A 79 -15.46 2.37 3.05
C TRP A 79 -15.69 3.49 4.07
N GLY A 80 -16.43 4.54 3.74
CA GLY A 80 -16.57 5.73 4.60
C GLY A 80 -17.03 5.43 6.04
N GLN A 81 -17.92 4.45 6.20
CA GLN A 81 -18.38 3.98 7.52
C GLN A 81 -17.26 3.49 8.44
N TYR A 82 -16.13 3.05 7.90
CA TYR A 82 -14.98 2.63 8.70
C TYR A 82 -14.11 3.80 9.13
N PHE A 83 -14.15 4.94 8.45
CA PHE A 83 -13.32 6.12 8.74
C PHE A 83 -14.01 7.18 9.61
N SER A 84 -15.34 7.22 9.60
CA SER A 84 -16.12 8.11 10.48
C SER A 84 -16.06 7.67 11.94
N ASP A 85 -16.09 8.63 12.86
CA ASP A 85 -16.33 8.31 14.27
C ASP A 85 -17.79 7.90 14.48
N ASP A 86 -18.01 6.97 15.41
CA ASP A 86 -19.33 6.83 16.00
C ASP A 86 -19.58 8.08 16.85
N ALA A 87 -20.77 8.66 16.77
CA ALA A 87 -21.15 9.89 17.51
C ALA A 87 -20.98 9.78 19.04
N ASN A 88 -20.71 8.58 19.57
CA ASN A 88 -20.49 8.27 20.97
C ASN A 88 -19.03 7.89 21.31
N SER A 89 -18.10 7.86 20.34
CA SER A 89 -16.69 7.55 20.59
C SER A 89 -15.93 8.80 21.00
N ALA A 90 -15.41 8.82 22.23
CA ALA A 90 -14.58 9.92 22.73
C ALA A 90 -13.14 9.91 22.18
N ASN A 91 -12.75 8.87 21.42
CA ASN A 91 -11.39 8.68 20.95
C ASN A 91 -11.28 8.95 19.44
N VAL A 92 -10.25 9.70 19.06
CA VAL A 92 -9.81 9.90 17.68
C VAL A 92 -9.53 8.55 17.01
N LYS A 93 -10.12 8.34 15.84
CA LYS A 93 -9.89 7.15 15.03
C LYS A 93 -8.52 7.18 14.36
N VAL A 94 -7.80 6.06 14.43
CA VAL A 94 -6.44 5.90 13.89
C VAL A 94 -6.45 4.95 12.69
N LEU A 95 -6.02 5.46 11.53
CA LEU A 95 -5.78 4.70 10.31
C LEU A 95 -4.28 4.39 10.14
N LEU A 96 -3.92 3.17 9.75
CA LEU A 96 -2.61 2.85 9.19
C LEU A 96 -2.73 2.53 7.69
N GLU A 97 -2.12 3.35 6.84
CA GLU A 97 -1.92 3.03 5.42
C GLU A 97 -0.53 2.41 5.22
N VAL A 98 -0.51 1.15 4.80
CA VAL A 98 0.73 0.40 4.51
C VAL A 98 1.00 0.45 3.00
N GLY A 99 2.19 0.90 2.61
CA GLY A 99 2.52 1.19 1.21
C GLY A 99 1.88 2.49 0.74
N CYS A 100 2.03 3.57 1.53
CA CYS A 100 1.29 4.81 1.34
C CYS A 100 1.64 5.60 0.07
N GLY A 101 2.77 5.30 -0.57
CA GLY A 101 3.22 5.99 -1.75
C GLY A 101 3.32 7.50 -1.56
N ALA A 102 2.82 8.27 -2.53
CA ALA A 102 2.79 9.74 -2.45
C ALA A 102 1.61 10.29 -1.63
N GLY A 103 0.83 9.44 -0.94
CA GLY A 103 -0.28 9.86 -0.09
C GLY A 103 -1.63 10.01 -0.78
N ASN A 104 -1.82 9.44 -1.97
CA ASN A 104 -3.08 9.52 -2.74
C ASN A 104 -4.29 8.86 -2.04
N THR A 105 -4.05 8.02 -1.03
CA THR A 105 -5.07 7.55 -0.09
C THR A 105 -5.26 8.53 1.07
N ILE A 106 -4.16 9.05 1.61
CA ILE A 106 -4.10 9.83 2.84
C ILE A 106 -4.82 11.16 2.71
N PHE A 107 -4.44 11.98 1.73
CA PHE A 107 -4.90 13.36 1.65
C PHE A 107 -6.41 13.49 1.38
N PRO A 108 -6.99 12.70 0.46
CA PRO A 108 -8.45 12.67 0.32
C PRO A 108 -9.19 12.26 1.59
N LEU A 109 -8.65 11.30 2.35
CA LEU A 109 -9.29 10.83 3.59
C LEU A 109 -9.21 11.86 4.71
N ILE A 110 -8.05 12.48 4.95
CA ILE A 110 -7.96 13.49 6.02
C ILE A 110 -8.75 14.77 5.69
N ALA A 111 -8.98 15.04 4.40
CA ALA A 111 -9.87 16.12 3.95
C ALA A 111 -11.35 15.78 4.19
N ALA A 112 -11.77 14.53 3.93
CA ALA A 112 -13.13 14.05 4.16
C ALA A 112 -13.46 13.77 5.63
N TYR A 113 -12.45 13.39 6.43
CA TYR A 113 -12.59 13.00 7.84
C TYR A 113 -11.66 13.85 8.73
N PRO A 114 -12.10 15.07 9.12
CA PRO A 114 -11.27 16.02 9.87
C PRO A 114 -10.89 15.61 11.29
N GLU A 115 -11.29 14.44 11.79
CA GLU A 115 -10.83 13.87 13.06
C GLU A 115 -9.89 12.67 12.86
N LEU A 116 -9.78 12.14 11.64
CA LEU A 116 -8.94 10.97 11.35
C LEU A 116 -7.45 11.26 11.52
N TYR A 117 -6.79 10.47 12.37
CA TYR A 117 -5.33 10.46 12.48
C TYR A 117 -4.73 9.33 11.65
N VAL A 118 -3.69 9.63 10.86
CA VAL A 118 -3.11 8.68 9.91
C VAL A 118 -1.66 8.36 10.25
N GLN A 119 -1.40 7.09 10.56
CA GLN A 119 -0.07 6.48 10.46
C GLN A 119 0.14 6.03 9.00
N ALA A 120 1.28 6.37 8.41
CA ALA A 120 1.57 6.07 7.02
C ALA A 120 2.98 5.51 6.88
N CYS A 121 3.12 4.38 6.20
CA CYS A 121 4.44 3.82 5.95
C CYS A 121 4.65 3.34 4.52
N ASP A 122 5.89 3.45 4.06
CA ASP A 122 6.32 2.99 2.75
C ASP A 122 7.79 2.58 2.83
N ILE A 123 8.20 1.67 1.95
CA ILE A 123 9.59 1.22 1.83
C ILE A 123 10.47 2.26 1.13
N SER A 124 9.86 3.22 0.41
CA SER A 124 10.53 4.24 -0.38
C SER A 124 10.77 5.53 0.43
N PRO A 125 12.04 5.92 0.68
CA PRO A 125 12.36 7.23 1.26
C PRO A 125 11.77 8.40 0.46
N HIS A 126 11.78 8.34 -0.88
CA HIS A 126 11.18 9.38 -1.71
C HIS A 126 9.65 9.44 -1.58
N ALA A 127 8.96 8.30 -1.39
CA ALA A 127 7.52 8.29 -1.13
C ALA A 127 7.19 9.03 0.17
N ILE A 128 7.91 8.70 1.25
CA ILE A 128 7.76 9.37 2.55
C ILE A 128 8.07 10.86 2.44
N ALA A 129 9.11 11.24 1.69
CA ALA A 129 9.42 12.65 1.45
C ALA A 129 8.28 13.37 0.71
N LEU A 130 7.65 12.73 -0.28
CA LEU A 130 6.50 13.30 -1.00
C LEU A 130 5.31 13.54 -0.05
N VAL A 131 4.97 12.56 0.79
CA VAL A 131 3.90 12.70 1.81
C VAL A 131 4.20 13.87 2.74
N LYS A 132 5.41 13.94 3.30
CA LYS A 132 5.80 15.02 4.23
C LYS A 132 5.86 16.39 3.57
N SER A 133 6.09 16.46 2.26
CA SER A 133 6.12 17.71 1.48
C SER A 133 4.76 18.17 0.97
N HIS A 134 3.70 17.39 1.18
CA HIS A 134 2.36 17.74 0.69
C HIS A 134 1.82 18.96 1.43
N ALA A 135 1.10 19.84 0.72
CA ALA A 135 0.61 21.11 1.29
C ALA A 135 -0.36 20.92 2.46
N GLU A 136 -1.08 19.80 2.48
CA GLU A 136 -2.04 19.44 3.53
C GLU A 136 -1.45 18.57 4.64
N PHE A 137 -0.14 18.27 4.58
CA PHE A 137 0.53 17.52 5.63
C PHE A 137 0.58 18.35 6.92
N LYS A 138 0.10 17.77 8.02
CA LYS A 138 0.20 18.33 9.37
C LYS A 138 0.63 17.23 10.33
N GLU A 139 1.65 17.48 11.15
CA GLU A 139 2.25 16.46 12.03
C GLU A 139 1.30 15.96 13.13
N ASP A 140 0.32 16.78 13.51
CA ASP A 140 -0.77 16.42 14.42
C ASP A 140 -1.85 15.54 13.77
N ARG A 141 -1.79 15.35 12.45
CA ARG A 141 -2.77 14.61 11.64
C ARG A 141 -2.20 13.38 10.96
N VAL A 142 -0.94 13.46 10.54
CA VAL A 142 -0.28 12.42 9.75
C VAL A 142 1.13 12.19 10.28
N ASN A 143 1.41 10.94 10.66
CA ASN A 143 2.77 10.47 10.93
C ASN A 143 3.22 9.54 9.80
N ALA A 144 4.15 10.03 8.96
CA ALA A 144 4.72 9.28 7.86
C ALA A 144 6.15 8.78 8.19
N PHE A 145 6.41 7.48 8.02
CA PHE A 145 7.69 6.88 8.37
C PHE A 145 8.14 5.78 7.39
N LEU A 146 9.46 5.63 7.25
CA LEU A 146 10.07 4.58 6.45
C LEU A 146 9.86 3.22 7.12
N CYS A 147 9.34 2.23 6.38
CA CYS A 147 9.14 0.87 6.85
C CYS A 147 9.08 -0.13 5.68
N ASP A 148 9.97 -1.12 5.68
CA ASP A 148 9.75 -2.37 4.95
C ASP A 148 8.93 -3.31 5.85
N VAL A 149 7.61 -3.25 5.73
CA VAL A 149 6.67 -4.08 6.53
C VAL A 149 6.91 -5.60 6.37
N THR A 150 7.72 -6.01 5.39
CA THR A 150 8.05 -7.41 5.14
C THR A 150 9.17 -7.94 6.05
N VAL A 151 9.92 -7.05 6.71
CA VAL A 151 11.02 -7.40 7.62
C VAL A 151 11.05 -6.56 8.91
N ASP A 152 10.62 -5.30 8.84
CA ASP A 152 10.64 -4.37 9.97
C ASP A 152 9.49 -4.64 10.94
N ASN A 153 9.72 -4.34 12.22
CA ASN A 153 8.72 -4.49 13.27
C ASN A 153 7.90 -3.20 13.44
N LEU A 154 6.59 -3.25 13.13
CA LEU A 154 5.72 -2.06 13.28
C LEU A 154 5.62 -1.55 14.73
N LEU A 155 5.86 -2.42 15.72
CA LEU A 155 5.86 -2.00 17.14
C LEU A 155 7.01 -1.04 17.51
N GLU A 156 8.00 -0.86 16.64
CA GLU A 156 9.05 0.15 16.85
C GLU A 156 8.60 1.59 16.52
N ARG A 157 7.41 1.73 15.95
CA ARG A 157 6.86 3.03 15.50
C ARG A 157 5.41 3.24 15.95
N ILE A 158 4.65 2.16 16.15
CA ILE A 158 3.23 2.21 16.48
C ILE A 158 2.98 1.39 17.73
N ASN A 159 2.18 1.93 18.66
CA ASN A 159 1.82 1.24 19.88
C ASN A 159 1.01 -0.04 19.59
N PRO A 160 1.17 -1.11 20.39
CA PRO A 160 0.37 -2.32 20.22
C PRO A 160 -1.12 -2.01 20.37
N SER A 161 -1.96 -2.66 19.55
CA SER A 161 -3.42 -2.52 19.58
C SER A 161 -3.92 -1.07 19.66
N SER A 162 -3.34 -0.18 18.86
CA SER A 162 -3.67 1.25 18.83
C SER A 162 -4.32 1.72 17.54
N VAL A 163 -4.33 0.88 16.50
CA VAL A 163 -4.86 1.20 15.17
C VAL A 163 -6.28 0.65 15.01
N ASP A 164 -7.22 1.50 14.62
CA ASP A 164 -8.63 1.14 14.38
C ASP A 164 -8.82 0.50 13.01
N VAL A 165 -8.19 1.07 11.98
CA VAL A 165 -8.34 0.63 10.59
C VAL A 165 -6.96 0.53 9.95
N ILE A 166 -6.73 -0.55 9.22
CA ILE A 166 -5.52 -0.74 8.40
C ILE A 166 -5.96 -0.89 6.96
N THR A 167 -5.39 -0.08 6.07
CA THR A 167 -5.64 -0.17 4.63
C THR A 167 -4.43 -0.82 3.93
N LEU A 168 -4.75 -1.75 3.02
CA LEU A 168 -3.82 -2.44 2.14
C LEU A 168 -4.32 -2.27 0.71
N ILE A 169 -3.96 -1.16 0.07
CA ILE A 169 -4.49 -0.79 -1.25
C ILE A 169 -3.41 -0.93 -2.32
N PHE A 170 -3.55 -1.93 -3.20
CA PHE A 170 -2.55 -2.32 -4.20
C PHE A 170 -1.16 -2.59 -3.60
N MET A 171 -1.13 -3.07 -2.35
CA MET A 171 0.10 -3.28 -1.57
C MET A 171 0.58 -4.73 -1.63
N LEU A 172 -0.31 -5.70 -1.41
CA LEU A 172 0.08 -7.12 -1.32
C LEU A 172 0.47 -7.67 -2.70
N SER A 173 -0.15 -7.22 -3.79
CA SER A 173 0.25 -7.62 -5.16
C SER A 173 1.68 -7.21 -5.53
N ALA A 174 2.26 -6.21 -4.85
CA ALA A 174 3.66 -5.82 -5.00
C ALA A 174 4.62 -6.66 -4.16
N VAL A 175 4.11 -7.58 -3.33
CA VAL A 175 4.89 -8.42 -2.42
C VAL A 175 4.84 -9.88 -2.87
N SER A 176 5.90 -10.64 -2.56
CA SER A 176 5.88 -12.09 -2.74
C SER A 176 4.84 -12.74 -1.83
N PRO A 177 4.01 -13.68 -2.34
CA PRO A 177 3.04 -14.41 -1.52
C PRO A 177 3.63 -15.05 -0.25
N HIS A 178 4.90 -15.50 -0.31
CA HIS A 178 5.59 -16.10 0.83
C HIS A 178 5.83 -15.14 1.99
N LYS A 179 5.85 -13.82 1.74
CA LYS A 179 6.03 -12.81 2.78
C LYS A 179 4.71 -12.26 3.33
N MET A 180 3.58 -12.47 2.65
CA MET A 180 2.27 -11.95 3.08
C MET A 180 1.86 -12.44 4.48
N PRO A 181 2.06 -13.71 4.88
CA PRO A 181 1.74 -14.14 6.25
C PRO A 181 2.47 -13.34 7.33
N SER A 182 3.75 -13.03 7.12
CA SER A 182 4.54 -12.21 8.05
C SER A 182 4.01 -10.78 8.13
N ILE A 183 3.59 -10.18 7.00
CA ILE A 183 2.94 -8.87 6.98
C ILE A 183 1.65 -8.89 7.80
N LEU A 184 0.79 -9.89 7.57
CA LEU A 184 -0.47 -10.02 8.29
C LEU A 184 -0.25 -10.21 9.81
N GLN A 185 0.78 -10.97 10.20
CA GLN A 185 1.17 -11.09 11.60
C GLN A 185 1.68 -9.76 12.18
N ASN A 186 2.44 -8.99 11.41
CA ASN A 186 2.97 -7.69 11.83
C ASN A 186 1.85 -6.68 12.06
N ILE A 187 0.96 -6.49 11.09
CA ILE A 187 -0.16 -5.54 11.18
C ILE A 187 -1.17 -5.93 12.27
N LYS A 188 -1.36 -7.24 12.51
CA LYS A 188 -2.24 -7.73 13.59
C LYS A 188 -1.80 -7.25 14.98
N ARG A 189 -0.50 -7.01 15.19
CA ARG A 189 0.04 -6.59 16.49
C ARG A 189 -0.29 -5.13 16.83
N VAL A 190 -0.45 -4.28 15.81
CA VAL A 190 -0.83 -2.87 15.99
C VAL A 190 -2.33 -2.64 15.90
N LEU A 191 -3.07 -3.56 15.27
CA LEU A 191 -4.53 -3.51 15.15
C LEU A 191 -5.22 -3.73 16.50
N LYS A 192 -6.24 -2.93 16.79
CA LYS A 192 -7.16 -3.14 17.92
C LYS A 192 -7.93 -4.47 17.77
N PRO A 193 -8.40 -5.10 18.87
CA PRO A 193 -9.14 -6.36 18.80
C PRO A 193 -10.37 -6.34 17.86
N ASP A 194 -11.07 -5.21 17.83
CA ASP A 194 -12.25 -4.87 17.02
C ASP A 194 -11.91 -4.08 15.74
N GLY A 195 -10.62 -3.87 15.46
CA GLY A 195 -10.17 -3.13 14.29
C GLY A 195 -10.37 -3.90 12.98
N TYR A 196 -10.39 -3.13 11.89
CA TYR A 196 -10.64 -3.62 10.54
C TYR A 196 -9.39 -3.57 9.67
N VAL A 197 -9.22 -4.60 8.83
CA VAL A 197 -8.28 -4.54 7.70
C VAL A 197 -9.09 -4.42 6.42
N LEU A 198 -8.91 -3.30 5.72
CA LEU A 198 -9.54 -2.99 4.45
C LEU A 198 -8.56 -3.28 3.32
N LEU A 199 -8.88 -4.27 2.50
CA LEU A 199 -8.00 -4.78 1.45
C LEU A 199 -8.64 -4.57 0.08
N ARG A 200 -7.90 -3.88 -0.79
CA ARG A 200 -8.22 -3.75 -2.21
C ARG A 200 -6.95 -4.01 -2.99
N ASP A 201 -6.93 -5.06 -3.80
CA ASP A 201 -5.76 -5.42 -4.57
C ASP A 201 -6.14 -5.98 -5.94
N TYR A 202 -5.15 -6.23 -6.78
CA TYR A 202 -5.37 -6.90 -8.05
C TYR A 202 -5.76 -8.36 -7.81
N ALA A 203 -6.75 -8.82 -8.57
CA ALA A 203 -7.25 -10.17 -8.53
C ALA A 203 -7.46 -10.72 -9.94
N ILE A 204 -7.49 -12.05 -10.04
CA ILE A 204 -7.79 -12.70 -11.32
C ILE A 204 -9.23 -12.36 -11.71
N GLY A 205 -9.42 -11.97 -12.97
CA GLY A 205 -10.69 -11.53 -13.52
C GLY A 205 -11.07 -10.09 -13.15
N ASP A 206 -10.16 -9.32 -12.54
CA ASP A 206 -10.46 -7.92 -12.26
C ASP A 206 -10.50 -7.05 -13.53
N PHE A 207 -11.12 -5.87 -13.42
CA PHE A 207 -11.27 -4.94 -14.54
C PHE A 207 -9.92 -4.49 -15.12
N ALA A 208 -8.87 -4.41 -14.31
CA ALA A 208 -7.54 -4.01 -14.77
C ALA A 208 -6.90 -5.10 -15.66
N GLN A 209 -7.07 -6.38 -15.29
CA GLN A 209 -6.65 -7.52 -16.08
C GLN A 209 -7.42 -7.56 -17.40
N LEU A 210 -8.76 -7.46 -17.35
CA LEU A 210 -9.61 -7.49 -18.55
C LEU A 210 -9.30 -6.33 -19.51
N ALA A 211 -9.06 -5.12 -18.99
CA ALA A 211 -8.70 -3.95 -19.79
C ALA A 211 -7.30 -4.05 -20.42
N SER A 212 -6.40 -4.89 -19.88
CA SER A 212 -5.05 -5.12 -20.44
C SER A 212 -4.98 -6.24 -21.48
N THR A 213 -6.06 -7.00 -21.63
CA THR A 213 -6.19 -8.10 -22.60
C THR A 213 -7.01 -7.75 -23.84
N LEU A 214 -7.57 -6.54 -23.88
CA LEU A 214 -8.25 -5.93 -25.03
C LEU A 214 -7.30 -4.95 -25.72
#